data_AF-A0A2S9G9E9-F1
#
_entry.id   AF-A0A2S9G9E9-F1
#
_cell.length_a   1.000
_cell.length_b   1.000
_cell.length_c   1.000
_cell.angle_alpha   90.00
_cell.angle_beta   90.00
_cell.angle_gamma   90.00
#
_symmetry.space_group_name_H-M   'P 1'
#
loop_
_entity.id
_entity.type
_entity.pdbx_description
1 polymer ?
#
loop_
_entity_poly.entity_id
_entity_poly.type
_entity_poly.pdbx_seq_one_letter_code
_entity_poly.pdbx_strand_id
1 'polypeptide(L)'
;GTSPKVCPNCNGAGVVNRNQGAFGFSEPCTECRGSGSIIENPCDECKGTGVTTRTRTINVRIPPGVEDGQRIRLAGQGEAGLRGA
;
A
#
# COMPACT_ATOMS: atom_id res chain seq x y z
N GLY A 1 14.96 1.81 -5.99
CA GLY A 1 13.86 2.63 -6.54
C GLY A 1 14.10 4.07 -6.15
N THR A 2 13.79 5.02 -7.04
CA THR A 2 13.94 6.45 -6.75
C THR A 2 12.84 6.96 -5.82
N SER A 3 13.11 8.09 -5.17
CA SER A 3 12.13 8.75 -4.31
C SER A 3 10.85 9.13 -5.08
N PRO A 4 9.65 8.92 -4.52
CA PRO A 4 8.41 9.33 -5.15
C PRO A 4 8.37 10.86 -5.34
N LYS A 5 8.15 11.30 -6.57
CA LYS A 5 7.91 12.71 -6.88
C LYS A 5 6.43 13.03 -6.78
N VAL A 6 6.09 14.24 -6.36
CA VAL A 6 4.69 14.70 -6.33
C VAL A 6 4.15 14.71 -7.75
N CYS A 7 2.96 14.16 -7.96
CA CYS A 7 2.30 14.17 -9.27
C CYS A 7 1.98 15.62 -9.65
N PRO A 8 2.51 16.17 -10.76
CA PRO A 8 2.26 17.55 -11.15
C PRO A 8 0.81 17.77 -11.61
N ASN A 9 0.13 16.71 -12.06
CA ASN A 9 -1.24 16.81 -12.58
C ASN A 9 -2.28 16.98 -11.46
N CYS A 10 -2.10 16.33 -10.31
CA CYS A 10 -2.98 16.47 -9.15
C CYS A 10 -2.35 17.18 -7.95
N ASN A 11 -1.11 17.67 -8.08
CA ASN A 11 -0.34 18.32 -7.00
C ASN A 11 -0.31 17.52 -5.69
N GLY A 12 -0.27 16.19 -5.77
CA GLY A 12 -0.29 15.33 -4.58
C GLY A 12 -1.67 14.89 -4.10
N ALA A 13 -2.76 15.44 -4.65
CA ALA A 13 -4.13 15.13 -4.20
C ALA A 13 -4.61 13.73 -4.57
N GLY A 14 -4.03 13.10 -5.60
CA GLY A 14 -4.47 11.80 -6.13
C GLY A 14 -5.76 11.87 -6.97
N VAL A 15 -6.48 12.98 -6.93
CA VAL A 15 -7.69 13.24 -7.72
C VAL A 15 -7.55 14.55 -8.50
N VAL A 16 -8.25 14.65 -9.63
CA VAL A 16 -8.36 15.86 -10.44
C VAL A 16 -9.83 16.30 -10.47
N ASN A 17 -10.08 17.58 -10.27
CA ASN A 17 -11.43 18.13 -10.35
C ASN A 17 -11.70 18.59 -11.79
N ARG A 18 -12.68 17.96 -12.44
CA ARG A 18 -13.20 18.36 -13.73
C ARG A 18 -14.53 19.09 -13.53
N ASN A 19 -14.51 20.40 -13.75
CA ASN A 19 -15.72 21.22 -13.68
C ASN A 19 -16.42 21.22 -15.04
N GLN A 20 -17.58 20.56 -15.11
CA GLN A 20 -18.40 20.47 -16.31
C GLN A 20 -19.67 21.29 -16.08
N GLY A 21 -19.56 22.61 -16.17
CA GLY A 21 -20.69 23.52 -15.92
C GLY A 21 -21.03 23.65 -14.42
N ALA A 22 -22.30 23.43 -14.05
CA ALA A 22 -22.80 23.63 -12.68
C ALA A 22 -22.38 22.56 -11.66
N PHE A 23 -21.71 21.49 -12.11
CA PHE A 23 -21.26 20.39 -11.25
C PHE A 23 -19.77 20.11 -11.47
N GLY A 24 -19.02 20.00 -10.37
CA GLY A 24 -17.63 19.56 -10.37
C GLY A 24 -17.54 18.08 -10.04
N PHE A 25 -16.89 17.30 -10.90
CA PHE A 25 -16.62 15.89 -10.67
C PHE A 25 -15.16 15.72 -10.25
N SER A 26 -14.91 14.93 -9.21
CA SER A 26 -13.55 14.54 -8.82
C SER A 26 -13.26 13.17 -9.43
N GLU A 27 -12.32 13.11 -10.35
CA GLU A 27 -11.88 11.87 -10.99
C GLU A 27 -10.51 11.46 -10.43
N PRO A 28 -10.22 10.16 -10.27
CA PRO A 28 -8.88 9.72 -9.91
C PRO A 28 -7.87 10.19 -10.97
N CYS A 29 -6.76 10.77 -10.52
CA CYS A 29 -5.72 11.25 -11.42
C CYS A 29 -5.13 10.08 -12.21
N THR A 30 -5.20 10.12 -13.54
CA THR A 30 -4.73 9.04 -14.43
C THR A 30 -3.21 8.87 -14.39
N GLU A 31 -2.47 9.97 -14.21
CA GLU A 31 -1.00 9.99 -14.17
C GLU A 31 -0.45 9.21 -12.97
N CYS A 32 -1.00 9.44 -11.78
CA CYS A 32 -0.56 8.77 -10.55
C CYS A 32 -1.51 7.64 -10.13
N ARG A 33 -2.56 7.36 -10.89
CA ARG A 33 -3.58 6.33 -10.59
C ARG A 33 -4.14 6.44 -9.15
N GLY A 34 -4.32 7.65 -8.65
CA GLY A 34 -4.81 7.87 -7.28
C GLY A 34 -3.76 7.79 -6.17
N SER A 35 -2.46 7.68 -6.48
CA SER A 35 -1.41 7.69 -5.45
C SER A 35 -1.01 9.09 -4.96
N GLY A 36 -1.23 10.12 -5.77
CA GLY A 36 -0.71 11.47 -5.51
C GLY A 36 0.79 11.63 -5.86
N SER A 37 1.51 10.54 -6.08
CA SER A 37 2.95 10.54 -6.36
C SER A 37 3.34 9.62 -7.51
N ILE A 38 4.30 10.05 -8.31
CA ILE A 38 4.83 9.32 -9.45
C ILE A 38 6.22 8.80 -9.08
N ILE A 39 6.46 7.52 -9.34
CA ILE A 39 7.76 6.88 -9.12
C ILE A 39 8.39 6.69 -10.51
N GLU A 40 9.36 7.54 -10.84
CA GLU A 40 10.04 7.49 -12.16
C GLU A 40 10.81 6.18 -12.36
N ASN A 41 11.51 5.71 -11.32
CA ASN A 41 12.21 4.43 -11.33
C ASN A 41 11.61 3.54 -10.24
N PRO A 42 10.57 2.73 -10.58
CA PRO A 42 9.97 1.80 -9.64
C PRO A 42 11.03 0.85 -9.07
N CYS A 43 10.89 0.47 -7.80
CA CYS A 43 11.80 -0.54 -7.25
C CYS A 43 11.45 -1.91 -7.85
N ASP A 44 12.45 -2.71 -8.25
CA ASP A 44 12.20 -4.02 -8.86
C ASP A 44 11.45 -4.98 -7.91
N GLU A 45 11.68 -4.86 -6.60
CA GLU A 45 11.06 -5.71 -5.56
C GLU A 45 9.58 -5.37 -5.27
N CYS A 46 9.16 -4.14 -5.53
CA CYS A 46 7.87 -3.60 -5.11
C CYS A 46 7.08 -2.98 -6.26
N LYS A 47 7.68 -2.87 -7.45
CA LYS A 47 7.13 -2.26 -8.68
C LYS A 47 6.43 -0.91 -8.49
N GLY A 48 6.84 -0.13 -7.49
CA GLY A 48 6.24 1.16 -7.15
C GLY A 48 4.93 1.08 -6.34
N THR A 49 4.50 -0.11 -5.93
CA THR A 49 3.31 -0.30 -5.06
C THR A 49 3.58 0.06 -3.59
N GLY A 50 4.85 0.19 -3.18
CA GLY A 50 5.24 0.50 -1.81
C GLY A 50 5.05 -0.65 -0.81
N VAL A 51 4.61 -1.81 -1.29
CA VAL A 51 4.44 -3.04 -0.52
C VAL A 51 5.13 -4.18 -1.28
N THR A 52 5.81 -5.07 -0.55
CA THR A 52 6.37 -6.29 -1.12
C THR A 52 6.03 -7.47 -0.23
N THR A 53 5.62 -8.59 -0.83
CA THR A 53 5.35 -9.84 -0.13
C THR A 53 6.68 -10.50 0.19
N ARG A 54 7.04 -10.57 1.47
CA ARG A 54 8.24 -11.26 1.94
C ARG A 54 7.87 -12.50 2.73
N THR A 55 8.36 -13.66 2.28
CA THR A 55 8.25 -14.92 3.01
C THR A 55 9.05 -14.82 4.30
N ARG A 56 8.37 -15.00 5.45
CA ARG A 56 9.01 -15.06 6.78
C ARG A 56 8.80 -16.44 7.38
N THR A 57 9.88 -17.10 7.76
CA THR A 57 9.82 -18.37 8.49
C THR A 57 9.52 -18.08 9.95
N ILE A 58 8.35 -18.49 10.44
CA ILE A 58 7.93 -18.28 11.82
C ILE A 58 8.28 -19.52 12.63
N ASN A 59 9.19 -19.39 13.60
CA ASN A 59 9.49 -20.45 14.56
C ASN A 59 8.52 -20.34 15.73
N VAL A 60 7.52 -21.22 15.77
CA VAL A 60 6.55 -21.29 16.87
C VAL A 60 7.05 -22.31 17.89
N ARG A 61 7.23 -21.88 19.15
CA ARG A 61 7.45 -22.80 20.27
C ARG A 61 6.10 -23.20 20.84
N ILE A 62 5.77 -24.48 20.74
CA ILE A 62 4.55 -25.05 21.32
C ILE A 62 4.85 -25.45 22.76
N PRO A 63 4.28 -24.76 23.78
CA PRO A 63 4.47 -25.15 25.16
C PRO A 63 3.79 -26.51 25.44
N PRO A 64 4.32 -27.35 26.35
CA PRO A 64 3.68 -28.60 26.75
C PRO A 64 2.34 -28.29 27.45
N GLY A 65 1.27 -29.00 27.05
CA GLY A 65 -0.09 -28.84 27.60
C GLY A 65 -1.09 -28.11 26.71
N VAL A 66 -0.82 -27.98 25.40
CA VAL A 66 -1.78 -27.45 24.43
C VAL A 66 -2.79 -28.51 23.98
N GLU A 67 -4.06 -28.15 23.92
CA GLU A 67 -5.16 -28.98 23.37
C GLU A 67 -5.40 -28.66 21.89
N ASP A 68 -5.89 -29.65 21.13
CA ASP A 68 -6.25 -29.48 19.72
C ASP A 68 -7.30 -28.37 19.54
N GLY A 69 -6.97 -27.35 18.74
CA GLY A 69 -7.83 -26.19 18.48
C GLY A 69 -7.40 -24.89 19.18
N GLN A 70 -6.34 -24.92 20.00
CA GLN A 70 -5.82 -23.73 20.65
C GLN A 70 -5.15 -22.76 19.65
N ARG A 71 -5.78 -21.59 19.45
CA ARG A 71 -5.28 -20.56 18.53
C ARG A 71 -4.15 -19.76 19.18
N ILE A 72 -2.94 -19.89 18.65
CA ILE A 72 -1.80 -19.05 19.05
C ILE A 72 -1.83 -17.77 18.20
N ARG A 73 -2.12 -16.63 18.84
CA ARG A 73 -2.09 -15.31 18.18
C ARG A 73 -0.64 -14.83 18.07
N LEU A 74 -0.14 -14.72 16.84
CA LEU A 74 1.15 -14.09 16.55
C LEU A 74 0.95 -12.57 16.42
N ALA A 75 1.29 -11.81 17.47
CA ALA A 75 1.24 -10.35 17.42
C ALA A 75 2.30 -9.79 16.46
N GLY A 76 1.92 -8.83 15.61
CA GLY A 76 2.85 -8.16 14.67
C GLY A 76 3.15 -8.90 13.36
N GLN A 77 2.44 -9.99 13.06
CA GLN A 77 2.53 -10.73 11.80
C GLN A 77 1.30 -10.53 10.90
N GLY A 78 0.60 -9.39 11.06
CA GLY A 78 -0.41 -8.98 10.10
C GLY A 78 0.23 -8.66 8.75
N GLU A 79 -0.51 -8.88 7.67
CA GLU A 79 -0.16 -8.39 6.35
C GLU A 79 0.06 -6.86 6.40
N ALA A 80 1.10 -6.37 5.72
CA ALA A 80 1.35 -4.92 5.66
C ALA A 80 0.19 -4.26 4.92
N GLY A 81 -0.52 -3.32 5.56
CA GLY A 81 -1.60 -2.63 4.88
C GLY A 81 -1.09 -1.81 3.71
N LEU A 82 -2.00 -1.57 2.77
CA LEU A 82 -1.74 -0.79 1.58
C LEU A 82 -1.18 0.58 2.01
N ARG A 83 0.11 0.82 1.77
CA ARG A 83 0.83 2.06 2.17
C ARG A 83 1.11 2.21 3.68
N GLY A 84 1.34 1.13 4.40
CA GLY A 84 1.89 1.17 5.77
C GLY A 84 0.86 1.43 6.88
N ALA A 85 -0.42 1.12 6.63
CA ALA A 85 -1.46 1.08 7.66
C ALA A 85 -1.60 -0.33 8.27
#